data_AF-A0A421L0W0-F1
#
_entry.id   AF-A0A421L0W0-F1
#
_cell.length_a   1.000
_cell.length_b   1.000
_cell.length_c   1.000
_cell.angle_alpha   90.00
_cell.angle_beta   90.00
_cell.angle_gamma   90.00
#
_symmetry.space_group_name_H-M   'P 1'
#
loop_
_entity.id
_entity.type
_entity.pdbx_description
1 polymer ?
#
loop_
_entity_poly.entity_id
_entity_poly.type
_entity_poly.pdbx_seq_one_letter_code
_entity_poly.pdbx_strand_id
1 'polypeptide(L)'
;MISMVGRSIRRWWGLFVLPTLLAFVVGFVVPFVMGVYLSFCRFTTVVDARFVGLGNYAAALSDREFWHAMVYTVAFTVVTTLVINVCGFAVAYMLTKAIRGANVFRSVFFMPNLIGGIILGYIWLLLLNG
;
A
#
# COMPACT_ATOMS: atom_id res chain seq x y z
N MET A 1 19.33 -28.20 21.37
CA MET A 1 18.90 -28.38 19.96
C MET A 1 18.64 -27.08 19.19
N ILE A 2 18.88 -25.88 19.76
CA ILE A 2 18.64 -24.57 19.12
C ILE A 2 19.93 -23.92 18.56
N SER A 3 21.12 -24.48 18.85
CA SER A 3 22.42 -23.84 18.52
C SER A 3 22.99 -24.15 17.12
N MET A 4 22.40 -25.07 16.35
CA MET A 4 22.94 -25.52 15.06
C MET A 4 22.36 -24.78 13.84
N VAL A 5 21.25 -24.04 14.00
CA VAL A 5 20.56 -23.35 12.88
C VAL A 5 21.28 -22.07 12.46
N GLY A 6 22.03 -21.42 13.36
CA GLY A 6 22.67 -20.11 13.09
C GLY A 6 23.96 -20.14 12.26
N ARG A 7 24.55 -21.32 12.00
CA ARG A 7 25.82 -21.46 11.25
C ARG A 7 25.63 -21.79 9.77
N SER A 8 24.61 -22.58 9.39
CA SER A 8 24.37 -22.90 7.96
C SER A 8 23.75 -21.72 7.21
N ILE A 9 22.80 -21.00 7.82
CA ILE A 9 22.20 -19.78 7.25
C ILE A 9 23.26 -18.73 6.93
N ARG A 10 24.28 -18.55 7.77
CA ARG A 10 25.35 -17.55 7.55
C ARG A 10 26.25 -17.88 6.35
N ARG A 11 26.30 -19.14 5.90
CA ARG A 11 27.13 -19.59 4.77
C ARG A 11 26.35 -19.61 3.45
N TRP A 12 25.02 -19.79 3.51
CA TRP A 12 24.14 -19.87 2.33
C TRP A 12 23.18 -18.68 2.21
N TRP A 13 23.27 -17.68 3.08
CA TRP A 13 22.43 -16.47 3.08
C TRP A 13 22.39 -15.81 1.71
N GLY A 14 23.55 -15.71 1.04
CA GLY A 14 23.65 -15.15 -0.31
C GLY A 14 22.75 -15.89 -1.29
N LEU A 15 22.70 -17.22 -1.26
CA LEU A 15 21.89 -18.01 -2.21
C LEU A 15 20.38 -17.84 -2.00
N PHE A 16 19.92 -17.55 -0.78
CA PHE A 16 18.50 -17.33 -0.46
C PHE A 16 18.08 -15.86 -0.58
N VAL A 17 18.99 -14.93 -0.29
CA VAL A 17 18.72 -13.48 -0.30
C VAL A 17 19.00 -12.86 -1.66
N LEU A 18 20.02 -13.30 -2.42
CA LEU A 18 20.31 -12.72 -3.73
C LEU A 18 19.14 -12.80 -4.71
N PRO A 19 18.46 -13.95 -4.91
CA PRO A 19 17.38 -14.02 -5.90
C PRO A 19 16.19 -13.15 -5.53
N THR A 20 15.83 -13.12 -4.25
CA THR A 20 14.73 -12.31 -3.73
C THR A 20 15.06 -10.82 -3.77
N LEU A 21 16.29 -10.45 -3.40
CA LEU A 21 16.77 -9.08 -3.49
C LEU A 21 16.88 -8.62 -4.95
N LEU A 22 17.38 -9.46 -5.85
CA LEU A 22 17.48 -9.14 -7.27
C LEU A 22 16.09 -8.96 -7.89
N ALA A 23 15.15 -9.85 -7.59
CA ALA A 23 13.76 -9.72 -8.03
C ALA A 23 13.11 -8.44 -7.49
N PHE A 24 13.38 -8.09 -6.22
CA PHE A 24 12.92 -6.82 -5.64
C PHE A 24 13.55 -5.60 -6.32
N VAL A 25 14.85 -5.63 -6.60
CA VAL A 25 15.54 -4.53 -7.28
C VAL A 25 14.98 -4.34 -8.69
N VAL A 26 14.86 -5.41 -9.47
CA VAL A 26 14.36 -5.34 -10.85
C VAL A 26 12.86 -4.99 -10.89
N GLY A 27 12.06 -5.58 -10.01
CA GLY A 27 10.61 -5.40 -10.01
C GLY A 27 10.11 -4.13 -9.32
N PHE A 28 10.89 -3.56 -8.39
CA PHE A 28 10.47 -2.41 -7.59
C PHE A 28 11.45 -1.24 -7.69
N VAL A 29 12.74 -1.45 -7.41
CA VAL A 29 13.72 -0.36 -7.33
C VAL A 29 13.96 0.29 -8.70
N VAL A 30 14.13 -0.51 -9.76
CA VAL A 30 14.32 -0.01 -11.13
C VAL A 30 13.13 0.84 -11.59
N PRO A 31 11.87 0.36 -11.55
CA PRO A 31 10.73 1.19 -11.95
C PRO A 31 10.53 2.40 -11.02
N PHE A 32 10.86 2.29 -9.73
CA PHE A 32 10.83 3.43 -8.81
C PHE A 32 11.81 4.52 -9.22
N VAL A 33 13.08 4.18 -9.49
CA VAL A 33 14.09 5.13 -9.95
C VAL A 33 13.71 5.73 -11.31
N MET A 34 13.17 4.92 -12.22
CA MET A 34 12.66 5.41 -13.50
C MET A 34 11.49 6.38 -13.31
N GLY A 35 10.56 6.09 -12.40
CA GLY A 35 9.44 6.98 -12.06
C GLY A 35 9.91 8.30 -11.47
N VAL A 36 10.92 8.27 -10.59
CA VAL A 36 11.56 9.47 -10.05
C VAL A 36 12.28 10.25 -11.16
N TYR A 37 12.98 9.60 -12.09
CA TYR A 37 13.57 10.31 -13.22
C TYR A 37 12.50 10.96 -14.12
N LEU A 38 11.42 10.23 -14.38
CA LEU A 38 10.30 10.72 -15.18
C LEU A 38 9.56 11.89 -14.51
N SER A 39 9.55 12.01 -13.18
CA SER A 39 8.92 13.17 -12.51
C SER A 39 9.64 14.49 -12.79
N PHE A 40 10.94 14.45 -13.10
CA PHE A 40 11.71 15.61 -13.58
C PHE A 40 11.60 15.84 -15.09
N CYS A 41 10.98 14.92 -15.81
CA CYS A 41 10.75 15.03 -17.25
C CYS A 41 9.30 15.46 -17.51
N ARG A 42 9.10 16.30 -18.53
CA ARG A 42 7.79 16.49 -19.13
C ARG A 42 7.63 15.41 -20.20
N PHE A 43 6.70 14.50 -19.96
CA PHE A 43 6.40 13.39 -20.86
C PHE A 43 4.91 13.36 -21.17
N THR A 44 4.55 13.09 -22.43
CA THR A 44 3.19 12.68 -22.83
C THR A 44 3.14 11.17 -23.05
N THR A 45 4.27 10.59 -23.45
CA THR A 45 4.53 9.16 -23.60
C THR A 45 5.92 8.87 -23.02
N VAL A 46 6.17 7.67 -22.48
CA VAL A 46 7.46 7.28 -21.84
C VAL A 46 8.68 7.50 -22.76
N VAL A 47 8.47 7.53 -24.08
CA VAL A 47 9.50 7.70 -25.11
C VAL A 47 9.84 9.18 -25.39
N ASP A 48 8.90 10.10 -25.17
CA ASP A 48 9.06 11.55 -25.44
C ASP A 48 9.32 12.35 -24.15
N ALA A 49 10.19 11.82 -23.29
CA ALA A 49 10.55 12.46 -22.03
C ALA A 49 11.57 13.59 -22.25
N ARG A 50 11.12 14.86 -22.19
CA ARG A 50 12.03 16.01 -22.17
C ARG A 50 12.36 16.36 -20.73
N PHE A 51 13.64 16.40 -20.37
CA PHE A 51 14.05 16.82 -19.03
C PHE A 51 13.75 18.31 -18.83
N VAL A 52 12.83 18.64 -17.91
CA VAL A 52 12.44 20.02 -17.56
C VAL A 52 12.97 20.39 -16.17
N GLY A 53 13.73 19.49 -15.53
CA GLY A 53 14.29 19.69 -14.19
C GLY A 53 13.18 19.85 -13.15
N LEU A 54 13.27 20.90 -12.33
CA LEU A 54 12.29 21.17 -11.25
C LEU A 54 11.03 21.92 -11.71
N GLY A 55 10.87 22.21 -13.00
CA GLY A 55 9.72 22.95 -13.51
C GLY A 55 8.38 22.31 -13.18
N ASN A 56 8.29 20.98 -13.22
CA ASN A 56 7.08 20.24 -12.85
C ASN A 56 6.71 20.40 -11.38
N TYR A 57 7.71 20.39 -10.49
CA TYR A 57 7.51 20.56 -9.05
C TYR A 57 7.10 22.00 -8.71
N ALA A 58 7.73 22.99 -9.34
CA ALA A 58 7.35 24.39 -9.16
C ALA A 58 5.91 24.66 -9.62
N ALA A 59 5.51 24.09 -10.77
CA ALA A 59 4.14 24.16 -11.26
C ALA A 59 3.15 23.52 -10.28
N ALA A 60 3.42 22.28 -9.83
CA ALA A 60 2.57 21.57 -8.88
C ALA A 60 2.43 22.31 -7.54
N LEU A 61 3.52 22.86 -7.00
CA LEU A 61 3.50 23.61 -5.74
C LEU A 61 2.79 24.96 -5.85
N SER A 62 2.72 25.56 -7.05
CA SER A 62 1.99 26.79 -7.30
C SER A 62 0.49 26.57 -7.57
N ASP A 63 0.09 25.33 -7.83
CA ASP A 63 -1.27 24.97 -8.19
C ASP A 63 -2.15 24.81 -6.95
N ARG A 64 -3.25 25.58 -6.89
CA ARG A 64 -4.22 25.50 -5.79
C ARG A 64 -4.99 24.20 -5.79
N GLU A 65 -5.24 23.61 -6.96
CA GLU A 65 -5.95 22.33 -7.07
C GLU A 65 -5.09 21.19 -6.51
N PHE A 66 -3.78 21.20 -6.78
CA PHE A 66 -2.82 20.27 -6.19
C PHE A 66 -2.86 20.31 -4.66
N TRP A 67 -2.80 21.49 -4.06
CA TRP A 67 -2.88 21.63 -2.60
C TRP A 67 -4.22 21.20 -2.03
N HIS A 68 -5.32 21.53 -2.72
CA HIS A 68 -6.65 21.10 -2.29
C HIS A 68 -6.79 19.57 -2.30
N ALA A 69 -6.36 18.92 -3.39
CA ALA A 69 -6.34 17.48 -3.51
C ALA A 69 -5.44 16.84 -2.45
N MET A 70 -4.24 17.40 -2.21
CA MET A 70 -3.30 16.88 -1.21
C MET A 70 -3.86 16.96 0.21
N VAL A 71 -4.46 18.11 0.58
CA VAL A 71 -5.11 18.28 1.89
C VAL A 71 -6.29 17.33 2.03
N TYR A 72 -7.11 17.19 0.99
CA TYR A 72 -8.24 16.26 1.01
C TYR A 72 -7.77 14.81 1.20
N THR A 73 -6.75 14.37 0.46
CA THR A 73 -6.19 13.02 0.61
C THR A 73 -5.63 12.81 2.00
N VAL A 74 -4.86 13.76 2.55
CA VAL A 74 -4.29 13.64 3.90
C VAL A 74 -5.39 13.62 4.96
N ALA A 75 -6.36 14.52 4.89
CA ALA A 75 -7.49 14.57 5.81
C ALA A 75 -8.32 13.28 5.75
N PHE A 76 -8.61 12.81 4.54
CA PHE A 76 -9.31 11.54 4.30
C PHE A 76 -8.53 10.37 4.92
N THR A 77 -7.23 10.24 4.64
CA THR A 77 -6.39 9.18 5.21
C THR A 77 -6.40 9.22 6.73
N VAL A 78 -6.20 10.39 7.35
CA VAL A 78 -6.18 10.53 8.81
C VAL A 78 -7.52 10.14 9.41
N VAL A 79 -8.62 10.69 8.90
CA VAL A 79 -9.97 10.40 9.40
C VAL A 79 -10.30 8.92 9.23
N THR A 80 -10.10 8.35 8.05
CA THR A 80 -10.37 6.94 7.77
C THR A 80 -9.52 6.02 8.63
N THR A 81 -8.22 6.29 8.79
CA THR A 81 -7.34 5.49 9.67
C THR A 81 -7.77 5.58 11.13
N LEU A 82 -8.15 6.75 11.62
CA LEU A 82 -8.66 6.91 12.99
C LEU A 82 -9.95 6.12 13.18
N VAL A 83 -10.93 6.27 12.28
CA VAL A 83 -12.21 5.57 12.36
C VAL A 83 -12.01 4.05 12.32
N ILE A 84 -11.20 3.54 11.39
CA ILE A 84 -10.92 2.11 11.27
C ILE A 84 -10.25 1.58 12.54
N ASN A 85 -9.26 2.29 13.10
CA ASN A 85 -8.60 1.87 14.33
C ASN A 85 -9.54 1.89 15.53
N VAL A 86 -10.33 2.95 15.71
CA VAL A 86 -11.30 3.06 16.81
C VAL A 86 -12.33 1.93 16.74
N CYS A 87 -12.93 1.71 15.56
CA CYS A 87 -13.86 0.60 15.35
C CYS A 87 -13.19 -0.76 15.55
N GLY A 88 -11.97 -0.94 15.02
CA GLY A 88 -11.19 -2.16 15.17
C GLY A 88 -10.88 -2.48 16.63
N PHE A 89 -10.47 -1.49 17.41
CA PHE A 89 -10.23 -1.65 18.85
C PHE A 89 -11.51 -1.87 19.64
N ALA A 90 -12.61 -1.19 19.30
CA ALA A 90 -13.91 -1.42 19.93
C ALA A 90 -14.37 -2.88 19.74
N VAL A 91 -14.30 -3.39 18.50
CA VAL A 91 -14.61 -4.79 18.18
C VAL A 91 -13.65 -5.74 18.90
N ALA A 92 -12.34 -5.46 18.87
CA ALA A 92 -11.35 -6.29 19.57
C ALA A 92 -11.59 -6.35 21.09
N TYR A 93 -11.91 -5.23 21.72
CA TYR A 93 -12.23 -5.15 23.13
C TYR A 93 -13.48 -5.98 23.47
N MET A 94 -14.54 -5.87 22.66
CA MET A 94 -15.75 -6.67 22.83
C MET A 94 -15.45 -8.17 22.75
N LEU A 95 -14.65 -8.61 21.77
CA LEU A 95 -14.29 -10.03 21.61
C LEU A 95 -13.33 -10.56 22.67
N THR A 96 -12.60 -9.70 23.38
CA THR A 96 -11.65 -10.10 24.44
C THR A 96 -12.38 -10.65 25.67
N LYS A 97 -13.64 -10.26 25.91
CA LYS A 97 -14.50 -10.86 26.95
C LYS A 97 -15.01 -12.24 26.50
N ALA A 98 -14.15 -13.25 26.45
CA ALA A 98 -14.45 -14.69 26.36
C ALA A 98 -15.85 -15.07 25.78
N ILE A 99 -16.19 -14.54 24.59
CA ILE A 99 -17.50 -14.81 23.99
C ILE A 99 -17.41 -16.18 23.32
N ARG A 100 -18.27 -17.12 23.73
CA ARG A 100 -18.44 -18.41 23.03
C ARG A 100 -18.80 -18.13 21.57
N GLY A 101 -17.86 -18.31 20.64
CA GLY A 101 -18.03 -18.04 19.21
C GLY A 101 -17.04 -17.05 18.58
N ALA A 102 -16.06 -16.54 19.32
CA ALA A 102 -15.08 -15.56 18.82
C ALA A 102 -14.37 -15.97 17.51
N ASN A 103 -14.10 -17.27 17.29
CA ASN A 103 -13.48 -17.75 16.05
C ASN A 103 -14.37 -17.58 14.81
N VAL A 104 -15.69 -17.79 14.94
CA VAL A 104 -16.64 -17.63 13.82
C VAL A 104 -16.79 -16.16 13.46
N PHE A 105 -16.93 -15.29 14.46
CA PHE A 105 -16.98 -13.83 14.26
C PHE A 105 -15.73 -13.30 13.58
N ARG A 106 -14.55 -13.80 13.98
CA ARG A 106 -13.28 -13.45 13.34
C ARG A 106 -13.32 -13.82 11.86
N SER A 107 -13.70 -15.05 11.51
CA SER A 107 -13.78 -15.49 10.11
C SER A 107 -14.72 -14.65 9.25
N VAL A 108 -15.93 -14.33 9.75
CA VAL A 108 -16.90 -13.50 9.00
C VAL A 108 -16.38 -12.07 8.83
N PHE A 109 -15.75 -11.49 9.85
CA PHE A 109 -15.18 -10.15 9.77
C PHE A 109 -14.00 -10.06 8.78
N PHE A 110 -13.21 -11.13 8.66
CA PHE A 110 -12.08 -11.17 7.72
C PHE A 110 -12.49 -11.59 6.30
N MET A 111 -13.66 -12.19 6.11
CA MET A 111 -14.13 -12.68 4.81
C MET A 111 -14.16 -11.60 3.72
N PRO A 112 -14.60 -10.34 3.96
CA PRO A 112 -14.61 -9.29 2.95
C PRO A 112 -13.21 -8.90 2.47
N ASN A 113 -12.20 -9.00 3.33
CA ASN A 113 -10.81 -8.66 2.97
C ASN A 113 -10.19 -9.70 2.01
N LEU A 114 -10.85 -10.85 1.82
CA LEU A 114 -10.45 -11.87 0.85
C LEU A 114 -11.05 -11.61 -0.54
N ILE A 115 -12.04 -10.72 -0.65
CA ILE A 115 -12.64 -10.35 -1.93
C ILE A 115 -11.65 -9.45 -2.68
N GLY A 116 -11.36 -9.81 -3.94
CA GLY A 116 -10.48 -9.01 -4.80
C GLY A 116 -11.05 -7.61 -5.06
N GLY A 117 -10.17 -6.60 -5.18
CA GLY A 117 -10.57 -5.20 -5.30
C GLY A 117 -11.54 -4.90 -6.46
N ILE A 118 -11.43 -5.62 -7.58
CA ILE A 118 -12.34 -5.48 -8.72
C ILE A 118 -13.78 -5.85 -8.34
N ILE A 119 -13.97 -6.99 -7.70
CA ILE A 119 -15.29 -7.48 -7.29
C ILE A 119 -15.90 -6.52 -6.26
N LEU A 120 -15.09 -6.04 -5.33
CA LEU A 120 -15.53 -5.05 -4.34
C LEU A 120 -16.02 -3.76 -5.00
N GLY A 121 -15.32 -3.28 -6.03
CA GLY A 121 -15.74 -2.12 -6.82
C GLY A 121 -17.10 -2.32 -7.49
N TYR A 122 -17.34 -3.50 -8.08
CA TYR A 122 -18.65 -3.85 -8.65
C TYR A 122 -19.77 -3.90 -7.61
N ILE A 123 -19.52 -4.47 -6.42
CA ILE A 123 -20.51 -4.51 -5.33
C ILE A 123 -20.93 -3.10 -4.92
N TRP A 124 -19.96 -2.19 -4.74
CA TRP A 124 -20.26 -0.78 -4.43
C TRP A 124 -21.05 -0.08 -5.53
N LEU A 125 -20.70 -0.34 -6.79
CA LEU A 125 -21.42 0.23 -7.93
C LEU A 125 -22.88 -0.22 -7.95
N LEU A 126 -23.15 -1.51 -7.69
CA LEU A 126 -24.51 -2.05 -7.58
C LEU A 126 -25.29 -1.48 -6.38
N LEU A 127 -24.62 -1.23 -5.26
CA LEU A 127 -25.27 -0.65 -4.07
C LEU A 127 -25.60 0.84 -4.22
N LEU A 128 -24.76 1.59 -4.92
CA LEU A 128 -24.89 3.06 -5.05
C LEU A 128 -25.69 3.49 -6.28
N ASN A 129 -25.62 2.74 -7.38
CA ASN A 129 -26.31 3.04 -8.66
C ASN A 129 -27.43 2.04 -9.00
N GLY A 130 -27.84 1.21 -8.04
CA GLY A 130 -28.88 0.20 -8.20
C GLY A 130 -30.27 0.79 -8.44
#